data_AF-A0AAE1BDM3-F1
#
_entry.id   AF-A0AAE1BDM3-F1
#
_cell.length_a   1.000
_cell.length_b   1.000
_cell.length_c   1.000
_cell.angle_alpha   90.00
_cell.angle_beta   90.00
_cell.angle_gamma   90.00
#
_symmetry.space_group_name_H-M   'P 1'
#
loop_
_entity.id
_entity.type
_entity.pdbx_description
1 polymer ?
#
loop_
_entity_poly.entity_id
_entity_poly.type
_entity_poly.pdbx_seq_one_letter_code
_entity_poly.pdbx_strand_id
1 'polypeptide(L)'
;MAFALRKATTYLVKRMHLRPVKKIQFTFDPYMKNVTSIRDVASTLHRPEILETNQGTILKFDIKSDRTEPRIDVDFNDGEKLVFKTRNLSQLEILDYLFEYVEEKDPRKNEGPELATKASKGGGKGGKGKKRK
;
A
#
# COMPACT_ATOMS: atom_id res chain seq x y z
N MET A 1 0.35 -14.12 25.02
CA MET A 1 1.08 -13.46 23.91
C MET A 1 0.22 -13.08 22.70
N ALA A 2 -0.82 -13.85 22.32
CA ALA A 2 -1.63 -13.57 21.13
C ALA A 2 -2.36 -12.21 21.10
N PHE A 3 -2.78 -11.67 22.25
CA PHE A 3 -3.50 -10.39 22.32
C PHE A 3 -2.64 -9.18 21.91
N ALA A 4 -1.39 -9.15 22.35
CA ALA A 4 -0.47 -8.06 22.03
C ALA A 4 -0.13 -8.01 20.54
N LEU A 5 0.15 -9.18 19.93
CA LEU A 5 0.40 -9.31 18.50
C LEU A 5 -0.80 -8.83 17.67
N ARG A 6 -2.01 -9.31 18.02
CA ARG A 6 -3.24 -8.88 17.33
C ARG A 6 -3.48 -7.38 17.44
N LYS A 7 -3.22 -6.78 18.62
CA LYS A 7 -3.35 -5.34 18.84
C LYS A 7 -2.34 -4.57 17.99
N ALA A 8 -1.07 -5.02 17.95
CA ALA A 8 -0.03 -4.41 17.13
C ALA A 8 -0.35 -4.48 15.63
N THR A 9 -0.75 -5.65 15.12
CA THR A 9 -1.17 -5.80 13.72
C THR A 9 -2.35 -4.88 13.38
N THR A 10 -3.36 -4.81 14.25
CA THR A 10 -4.52 -3.93 14.04
C THR A 10 -4.12 -2.47 14.02
N TYR A 11 -3.19 -2.06 14.87
CA TYR A 11 -2.66 -0.70 14.89
C TYR A 11 -1.91 -0.35 13.60
N LEU A 12 -1.04 -1.24 13.12
CA LEU A 12 -0.33 -1.07 11.85
C LEU A 12 -1.28 -1.01 10.67
N VAL A 13 -2.23 -1.94 10.56
CA VAL A 13 -3.24 -2.00 9.48
C VAL A 13 -4.03 -0.69 9.34
N LYS A 14 -4.42 -0.08 10.47
CA LYS A 14 -5.15 1.20 10.46
C LYS A 14 -4.35 2.39 9.95
N ARG A 15 -3.02 2.35 10.07
CA ARG A 15 -2.11 3.43 9.64
C ARG A 15 -1.52 3.18 8.26
N MET A 16 -1.48 1.91 7.84
CA MET A 16 -0.92 1.48 6.59
C MET A 16 -1.75 1.99 5.41
N HIS A 17 -1.05 2.37 4.35
CA HIS A 17 -1.65 2.77 3.08
C HIS A 17 -0.77 2.24 1.95
N LEU A 18 -1.32 2.07 0.74
CA LEU A 18 -0.59 1.51 -0.43
C LEU A 18 -0.43 2.51 -1.58
N ARG A 19 -0.54 3.81 -1.30
CA ARG A 19 -0.51 4.88 -2.32
C ARG A 19 0.73 4.86 -3.24
N PRO A 20 1.97 4.70 -2.76
CA PRO A 20 3.15 4.67 -3.63
C PRO A 20 3.39 3.29 -4.28
N VAL A 21 2.59 2.28 -3.94
CA VAL A 21 2.79 0.90 -4.41
C VAL A 21 2.00 0.65 -5.68
N LYS A 22 2.68 0.11 -6.70
CA LYS A 22 2.10 -0.25 -7.99
C LYS A 22 1.64 -1.71 -8.00
N LYS A 23 2.50 -2.61 -7.54
CA LYS A 23 2.27 -4.04 -7.60
C LYS A 23 2.97 -4.74 -6.45
N ILE A 24 2.31 -5.73 -5.86
CA ILE A 24 2.90 -6.64 -4.88
C ILE A 24 2.74 -8.06 -5.42
N GLN A 25 3.85 -8.79 -5.52
CA GLN A 25 3.88 -10.18 -5.96
C GLN A 25 4.36 -11.06 -4.81
N PHE A 26 3.49 -11.98 -4.38
CA PHE A 26 3.79 -12.98 -3.36
C PHE A 26 4.18 -14.27 -4.06
N THR A 27 5.41 -14.71 -3.89
CA THR A 27 5.90 -15.99 -4.40
C THR A 27 6.14 -16.94 -3.23
N PHE A 28 5.43 -18.06 -3.17
CA PHE A 28 5.66 -19.06 -2.13
C PHE A 28 5.24 -20.47 -2.55
N ASP A 29 5.80 -21.46 -1.87
CA ASP A 29 5.39 -22.86 -1.96
C ASP A 29 4.54 -23.24 -0.74
N PRO A 30 3.28 -23.69 -0.90
CA PRO A 30 2.38 -23.92 0.21
C PRO A 30 2.77 -25.11 1.10
N TYR A 31 3.65 -25.99 0.62
CA TYR A 31 4.07 -27.18 1.36
C TYR A 31 5.28 -26.93 2.27
N MET A 32 5.93 -25.77 2.16
CA MET A 32 7.02 -25.41 3.06
C MET A 32 6.50 -24.92 4.43
N LYS A 33 7.21 -25.28 5.50
CA LYS A 33 6.82 -24.95 6.88
C LYS A 33 6.89 -23.45 7.20
N ASN A 34 7.70 -22.68 6.47
CA ASN A 34 8.02 -21.28 6.80
C ASN A 34 7.16 -20.28 6.02
N VAL A 35 5.96 -20.70 5.60
CA VAL A 35 5.11 -19.93 4.67
C VAL A 35 3.94 -19.25 5.40
N THR A 36 3.75 -19.54 6.68
CA THR A 36 2.69 -18.94 7.49
C THR A 36 2.81 -17.41 7.51
N SER A 37 4.01 -16.87 7.75
CA SER A 37 4.25 -15.41 7.78
C SER A 37 3.81 -14.72 6.48
N ILE A 38 4.16 -15.27 5.31
CA ILE A 38 3.80 -14.64 4.02
C ILE A 38 2.30 -14.71 3.73
N ARG A 39 1.61 -15.79 4.13
CA ARG A 39 0.15 -15.89 4.01
C ARG A 39 -0.56 -14.92 4.94
N ASP A 40 -0.06 -14.76 6.16
CA ASP A 40 -0.63 -13.83 7.13
C ASP A 40 -0.44 -12.37 6.68
N VAL A 41 0.73 -12.03 6.13
CA VAL A 41 0.96 -10.72 5.50
C VAL A 41 0.04 -10.52 4.30
N ALA A 42 -0.06 -11.50 3.40
CA ALA A 42 -0.94 -11.43 2.23
C ALA A 42 -2.41 -11.20 2.61
N SER A 43 -2.92 -11.95 3.60
CA SER A 43 -4.29 -11.79 4.08
C SER A 43 -4.51 -10.43 4.76
N THR A 44 -3.49 -9.90 5.43
CA THR A 44 -3.53 -8.58 6.04
C THR A 44 -3.61 -7.48 4.97
N LEU A 45 -2.78 -7.56 3.93
CA LEU A 45 -2.76 -6.60 2.81
C LEU A 45 -3.99 -6.68 1.91
N HIS A 46 -4.66 -7.84 1.85
CA HIS A 46 -5.91 -8.03 1.12
C HIS A 46 -7.15 -7.54 1.87
N ARG A 47 -6.99 -6.89 3.04
CA ARG A 47 -8.12 -6.30 3.76
C ARG A 47 -8.67 -5.10 2.99
N PRO A 48 -10.01 -4.89 3.00
CA PRO A 48 -10.64 -3.77 2.31
C PRO A 48 -10.12 -2.43 2.81
N GLU A 49 -9.89 -2.29 4.12
CA GLU A 49 -9.34 -1.09 4.76
C GLU A 49 -8.03 -0.60 4.11
N ILE A 50 -7.18 -1.53 3.67
CA ILE A 50 -5.90 -1.21 3.02
C ILE A 50 -6.10 -1.03 1.51
N LEU A 51 -6.88 -1.90 0.87
CA LEU A 51 -7.14 -1.84 -0.58
C LEU A 51 -7.88 -0.57 -1.00
N GLU A 52 -8.75 -0.04 -0.16
CA GLU A 52 -9.45 1.23 -0.39
C GLU A 52 -8.49 2.42 -0.47
N THR A 53 -7.31 2.34 0.15
CA THR A 53 -6.31 3.43 0.08
C THR A 53 -5.70 3.59 -1.32
N ASN A 54 -5.62 2.50 -2.09
CA ASN A 54 -5.16 2.52 -3.47
C ASN A 54 -5.68 1.30 -4.25
N GLN A 55 -6.81 1.48 -4.93
CA GLN A 55 -7.44 0.46 -5.78
C GLN A 55 -6.60 0.11 -7.03
N GLY A 56 -5.62 0.93 -7.39
CA GLY A 56 -4.71 0.65 -8.51
C GLY A 56 -3.62 -0.37 -8.19
N THR A 57 -3.45 -0.75 -6.91
CA THR A 57 -2.41 -1.69 -6.49
C THR A 57 -2.75 -3.10 -6.94
N ILE A 58 -1.89 -3.72 -7.75
CA ILE A 58 -2.08 -5.09 -8.21
C ILE A 58 -1.45 -6.06 -7.21
N LEU A 59 -2.27 -6.89 -6.56
CA LEU A 59 -1.80 -8.02 -5.76
C LEU A 59 -1.77 -9.28 -6.63
N LYS A 60 -0.57 -9.84 -6.84
CA LYS A 60 -0.37 -11.09 -7.61
C LYS A 60 0.15 -12.19 -6.70
N PHE A 61 -0.43 -13.38 -6.81
CA PHE A 61 0.00 -14.58 -6.11
C PHE A 61 0.65 -15.54 -7.12
N ASP A 62 1.89 -15.92 -6.86
CA ASP A 62 2.67 -16.88 -7.64
C ASP A 62 2.97 -18.09 -6.75
N ILE A 63 2.13 -19.12 -6.88
CA ILE A 63 2.20 -20.33 -6.07
C ILE A 63 3.05 -21.35 -6.81
N LYS A 64 4.19 -21.73 -6.23
CA LYS A 64 5.13 -22.70 -6.82
C LYS A 64 5.14 -24.01 -6.03
N SER A 65 5.71 -25.06 -6.61
CA SER A 65 5.89 -26.37 -5.95
C SER A 65 7.34 -26.86 -5.95
N ASP A 66 8.27 -25.95 -6.23
CA ASP A 66 9.69 -26.28 -6.45
C ASP A 66 10.55 -26.10 -5.19
N ARG A 67 9.93 -26.07 -3.99
CA ARG A 67 10.59 -25.76 -2.71
C ARG A 67 11.34 -24.42 -2.72
N THR A 68 10.88 -23.49 -3.55
CA THR A 68 11.47 -22.17 -3.67
C THR A 68 11.26 -21.36 -2.40
N GLU A 69 12.28 -20.59 -2.02
CA GLU A 69 12.18 -19.73 -0.84
C GLU A 69 11.04 -18.70 -1.01
N PRO A 70 10.24 -18.47 0.05
CA PRO A 70 9.15 -17.52 -0.02
C PRO A 70 9.70 -16.10 -0.12
N ARG A 71 9.11 -15.32 -1.03
CA ARG A 71 9.57 -13.98 -1.41
C ARG A 71 8.39 -13.07 -1.68
N ILE A 72 8.50 -11.81 -1.25
CA ILE A 72 7.55 -10.75 -1.59
C ILE A 72 8.30 -9.71 -2.41
N ASP A 73 7.79 -9.42 -3.59
CA ASP A 73 8.30 -8.38 -4.48
C ASP A 73 7.31 -7.23 -4.50
N VAL A 74 7.78 -6.03 -4.17
CA VAL A 74 6.99 -4.80 -4.14
C VAL A 74 7.58 -3.85 -5.18
N ASP A 75 6.79 -3.57 -6.23
CA ASP A 75 7.12 -2.58 -7.24
C ASP A 75 6.43 -1.26 -6.86
N PHE A 76 7.22 -0.18 -6.75
CA PHE A 76 6.72 1.17 -6.50
C PHE A 76 6.43 1.92 -7.80
N ASN A 77 5.66 3.02 -7.70
CA ASN A 77 5.37 3.87 -8.85
C ASN A 77 6.64 4.54 -9.42
N ASP A 78 7.64 4.80 -8.59
CA ASP A 78 8.92 5.41 -8.97
C ASP A 78 9.87 4.46 -9.73
N GLY A 79 9.46 3.20 -9.93
CA GLY A 79 10.27 2.17 -10.60
C GLY A 79 11.22 1.41 -9.67
N GLU A 80 11.35 1.84 -8.41
CA GLU A 80 12.09 1.10 -7.39
C GLU A 80 11.39 -0.21 -7.03
N LYS A 81 12.21 -1.20 -6.65
CA LYS A 81 11.75 -2.54 -6.29
C LYS A 81 12.29 -2.92 -4.93
N LEU A 82 11.39 -3.35 -4.05
CA LEU A 82 11.71 -3.88 -2.73
C LEU A 82 11.43 -5.37 -2.70
N VAL A 83 12.40 -6.11 -2.15
CA VAL A 83 12.39 -7.57 -2.16
C VAL A 83 12.55 -8.08 -0.74
N PHE A 84 11.51 -8.72 -0.22
CA PHE A 84 11.56 -9.39 1.08
C PHE A 84 11.81 -10.89 0.90
N LYS A 85 12.86 -11.40 1.53
CA LYS A 85 13.09 -12.84 1.69
C LYS A 85 12.48 -13.27 3.02
N THR A 86 11.32 -13.92 2.98
CA THR A 86 10.48 -14.09 4.19
C THR A 86 10.77 -15.35 4.99
N ARG A 87 11.80 -16.13 4.61
CA ARG A 87 12.15 -17.42 5.24
C ARG A 87 12.34 -17.33 6.76
N ASN A 88 12.92 -16.23 7.25
CA ASN A 88 13.24 -16.02 8.66
C ASN A 88 12.57 -14.74 9.22
N LEU A 89 11.61 -14.16 8.50
CA LEU A 89 10.94 -12.92 8.92
C LEU A 89 9.57 -13.24 9.51
N SER A 90 9.25 -12.57 10.61
CA SER A 90 7.91 -12.61 11.19
C SER A 90 6.95 -11.70 10.41
N GLN A 91 5.65 -11.95 10.54
CA GLN A 91 4.62 -11.12 9.92
C GLN A 91 4.74 -9.64 10.33
N LEU A 92 5.05 -9.37 11.60
CA LEU A 92 5.12 -8.00 12.11
C LEU A 92 6.30 -7.24 11.53
N GLU A 93 7.47 -7.86 11.47
CA GLU A 93 8.66 -7.23 10.88
C GLU A 93 8.41 -6.87 9.41
N ILE A 94 7.81 -7.77 8.64
CA ILE A 94 7.50 -7.51 7.23
C ILE A 94 6.54 -6.32 7.10
N LEU A 95 5.49 -6.26 7.92
CA LEU A 95 4.52 -5.16 7.89
C LEU A 95 5.12 -3.83 8.34
N ASP A 96 5.98 -3.85 9.36
CA ASP A 96 6.61 -2.64 9.90
C ASP A 96 7.61 -2.05 8.90
N TYR A 97 8.48 -2.88 8.32
CA TYR A 97 9.38 -2.45 7.26
C TYR A 97 8.59 -1.96 6.04
N LEU A 98 7.56 -2.68 5.61
CA LEU A 98 6.74 -2.24 4.47
C LEU A 98 6.06 -0.89 4.76
N PHE A 99 5.61 -0.66 5.99
CA PHE A 99 5.04 0.62 6.41
C PHE A 99 6.08 1.75 6.36
N GLU A 100 7.27 1.53 6.91
CA GLU A 100 8.37 2.51 6.88
C GLU A 100 8.76 2.92 5.45
N TYR A 101 8.95 1.94 4.56
CA TYR A 101 9.28 2.20 3.15
C TYR A 101 8.16 2.91 2.40
N VAL A 102 6.90 2.60 2.71
CA VAL A 102 5.75 3.29 2.09
C VAL A 102 5.64 4.73 2.61
N GLU A 103 5.86 4.97 3.91
CA GLU A 103 5.87 6.32 4.51
C GLU A 103 7.05 7.18 4.05
N GLU A 104 8.19 6.57 3.71
CA GLU A 104 9.33 7.26 3.12
C GLU A 104 9.01 7.73 1.69
N LYS A 105 8.29 6.90 0.94
CA LYS A 105 7.95 7.14 -0.47
C LYS A 105 6.58 7.76 -0.70
N ASP A 106 5.84 8.08 0.35
CA ASP A 106 4.52 8.70 0.19
C ASP A 106 4.69 10.07 -0.50
N PRO A 107 4.12 10.29 -1.70
CA PRO A 107 4.25 11.54 -2.42
C PRO A 107 3.73 12.75 -1.62
N ARG A 108 2.88 12.55 -0.60
CA ARG A 108 2.45 13.63 0.32
C ARG A 108 3.56 14.23 1.18
N LYS A 109 4.76 13.63 1.25
CA LYS A 109 5.94 14.28 1.87
C LYS A 109 6.67 15.20 0.90
N ASN A 110 6.65 14.90 -0.40
CA ASN A 110 7.30 15.72 -1.43
C ASN A 110 6.38 16.80 -2.00
N GLU A 111 5.07 16.63 -1.90
CA GLU A 111 4.10 17.68 -2.14
C GLU A 111 3.72 18.31 -0.80
N GLY A 112 4.43 19.38 -0.45
CA GLY A 112 3.85 20.39 0.44
C GLY A 112 2.45 20.76 -0.10
N PRO A 113 1.51 21.15 0.77
CA PRO A 113 0.15 21.42 0.33
C PRO A 113 0.21 22.53 -0.71
N GLU A 114 0.00 22.20 -1.99
CA GLU A 114 -0.46 23.19 -2.96
C GLU A 114 -1.86 23.59 -2.50
N LEU A 115 -1.87 24.56 -1.59
CA LEU A 115 -2.97 25.43 -1.30
C LEU A 115 -3.43 25.98 -2.64
N ALA A 116 -4.47 25.37 -3.21
CA ALA A 116 -5.38 26.04 -4.13
C ALA A 116 -5.98 27.23 -3.37
N THR A 117 -5.23 28.32 -3.32
CA THR A 117 -5.70 29.60 -2.82
C THR A 117 -6.84 30.04 -3.74
N LYS A 118 -8.02 30.26 -3.15
CA LYS A 118 -9.18 30.90 -3.79
C LYS A 118 -8.89 32.39 -4.11
N ALA A 119 -7.78 32.70 -4.78
CA ALA A 119 -7.26 34.05 -4.87
C ALA A 119 -6.63 34.41 -6.24
N SER A 120 -7.00 33.74 -7.34
CA SER A 120 -6.79 34.32 -8.67
C SER A 120 -8.11 34.75 -9.30
N LYS A 121 -8.44 36.01 -9.05
CA LYS A 121 -9.31 36.91 -9.82
C LYS A 121 -10.82 36.63 -9.84
N GLY A 122 -11.47 37.11 -8.77
CA GLY A 122 -12.72 37.84 -8.95
C GLY A 122 -12.46 39.27 -9.43
N GLY A 123 -13.28 39.71 -10.40
CA GLY A 123 -13.43 41.10 -10.86
C GLY A 123 -13.43 41.19 -12.39
N GLY A 124 -14.50 41.53 -13.11
CA GLY A 124 -15.87 41.94 -12.78
C GLY A 124 -16.57 42.41 -14.07
N LYS A 125 -17.89 42.65 -13.99
CA LYS A 125 -18.82 43.21 -15.01
C LYS A 125 -19.10 42.26 -16.20
N GLY A 126 -20.33 41.94 -16.59
CA GLY A 126 -21.65 42.53 -16.36
C GLY A 126 -22.42 42.45 -17.69
N GLY A 127 -23.69 42.03 -17.69
CA GLY A 127 -24.53 42.22 -18.89
C GLY A 127 -25.60 41.16 -19.17
N LYS A 128 -26.77 41.36 -18.55
CA LYS A 128 -28.12 41.23 -19.13
C LYS A 128 -28.45 40.07 -20.10
N GLY A 129 -29.39 39.24 -19.66
CA GLY A 129 -29.95 38.14 -20.43
C GLY A 129 -30.73 38.52 -21.70
N LYS A 130 -31.00 37.49 -22.50
CA LYS A 130 -31.93 37.53 -23.61
C LYS A 130 -32.86 36.33 -23.52
N LYS A 131 -34.06 36.57 -22.98
CA LYS A 131 -35.24 35.71 -23.12
C LYS A 131 -35.79 35.87 -24.55
N ARG A 132 -36.22 34.74 -25.12
CA ARG A 132 -37.29 34.56 -26.12
C ARG A 132 -37.05 35.03 -27.57
N LYS A 133 -37.17 34.10 -28.51
CA LYS A 133 -38.35 34.00 -29.38
C LYS A 133 -38.61 32.54 -29.70
#